data_AF-A0A6A0H8D0-F1
#
_entry.id   AF-A0A6A0H8D0-F1
#
_cell.length_a   1.000
_cell.length_b   1.000
_cell.length_c   1.000
_cell.angle_alpha   90.00
_cell.angle_beta   90.00
_cell.angle_gamma   90.00
#
_symmetry.space_group_name_H-M   'P 1'
#
loop_
_entity.id
_entity.type
_entity.pdbx_description
1 polymer ?
#
loop_
_entity_poly.entity_id
_entity_poly.type
_entity_poly.pdbx_seq_one_letter_code
_entity_poly.pdbx_strand_id
1 'polypeptide(L)'
;MPDGVVACAEGVFQIPSFLNSSVVKLLLHMLRVDPMKRATIEDIKKHEWFQKDLAGYLFPPIHDTQIAVIDQDAVKEVCEKLQVEAGEVREALSTSDPHNQLSIAYHLIVDNKRFADASAQQRSAYYFFDI
;
A
#
# COMPACT_ATOMS: atom_id res chain seq x y z
N MET A 1 -35.45 -9.70 -23.75
CA MET A 1 -34.33 -8.79 -24.03
C MET A 1 -33.48 -8.72 -22.78
N PRO A 2 -32.27 -9.31 -22.72
CA PRO A 2 -31.38 -9.10 -21.59
C PRO A 2 -30.07 -8.48 -22.12
N ASP A 3 -30.04 -7.15 -22.26
CA ASP A 3 -28.81 -6.41 -22.44
C ASP A 3 -28.81 -5.26 -21.43
N GLY A 4 -27.62 -5.04 -20.86
CA GLY A 4 -27.44 -4.38 -19.59
C GLY A 4 -27.68 -2.87 -19.60
N VAL A 5 -27.77 -2.33 -18.39
CA VAL A 5 -27.39 -0.95 -18.05
C VAL A 5 -26.98 -0.95 -16.57
N VAL A 6 -25.88 -0.27 -16.26
CA VAL A 6 -25.43 0.09 -14.91
C VAL A 6 -25.13 1.59 -14.92
N ALA A 7 -25.81 2.35 -14.07
CA ALA A 7 -25.73 3.80 -14.03
C ALA A 7 -24.84 4.26 -12.86
N CYS A 8 -23.71 4.92 -13.18
CA CYS A 8 -22.69 5.35 -12.21
C CYS A 8 -23.11 6.52 -11.30
N ALA A 9 -24.33 7.05 -11.42
CA ALA A 9 -24.87 8.12 -10.57
C ALA A 9 -25.80 7.62 -9.45
N GLU A 10 -26.44 6.46 -9.63
CA GLU A 10 -27.46 5.94 -8.68
C GLU A 10 -26.95 4.75 -7.83
N GLY A 11 -25.74 4.23 -8.10
CA GLY A 11 -25.15 3.13 -7.34
C GLY A 11 -25.74 1.75 -7.65
N VAL A 12 -26.40 1.59 -8.81
CA VAL A 12 -27.05 0.34 -9.23
C VAL A 12 -26.13 -0.43 -10.16
N PHE A 13 -25.53 -1.51 -9.66
CA PHE A 13 -24.62 -2.40 -10.39
C PHE A 13 -25.26 -3.76 -10.66
N GLN A 14 -25.12 -4.28 -11.88
CA GLN A 14 -25.51 -5.66 -12.21
C GLN A 14 -24.42 -6.60 -11.69
N ILE A 15 -24.80 -7.52 -10.80
CA ILE A 15 -23.89 -8.50 -10.20
C ILE A 15 -24.06 -9.82 -10.97
N PRO A 16 -23.02 -10.30 -11.67
CA PRO A 16 -23.07 -11.60 -12.31
C PRO A 16 -23.29 -12.74 -11.30
N SER A 17 -24.06 -13.76 -11.70
CA SER A 17 -24.41 -14.90 -10.84
C SER A 17 -23.23 -15.80 -10.47
N PHE A 18 -22.10 -15.69 -11.19
CA PHE A 18 -20.88 -16.44 -10.91
C PHE A 18 -20.00 -15.82 -9.81
N LEU A 19 -20.33 -14.61 -9.32
CA LEU A 19 -19.55 -13.97 -8.26
C LEU A 19 -19.95 -14.51 -6.88
N ASN A 20 -18.94 -14.79 -6.06
CA ASN A 20 -19.14 -15.21 -4.68
C ASN A 20 -19.77 -14.07 -3.85
N SER A 21 -20.72 -14.38 -2.99
CA SER A 21 -21.38 -13.39 -2.13
C SER A 21 -20.40 -12.57 -1.26
N SER A 22 -19.24 -13.13 -0.90
CA SER A 22 -18.17 -12.42 -0.16
C SER A 22 -17.54 -11.30 -1.00
N VAL A 23 -17.16 -11.55 -2.25
CA VAL A 23 -16.60 -10.49 -3.13
C VAL A 23 -17.64 -9.44 -3.47
N VAL A 24 -18.90 -9.85 -3.64
CA VAL A 24 -20.01 -8.92 -3.90
C VAL A 24 -20.19 -7.93 -2.74
N LYS A 25 -20.12 -8.40 -1.49
CA LYS A 25 -20.19 -7.52 -0.32
C LYS A 25 -19.06 -6.48 -0.30
N LEU A 26 -17.83 -6.90 -0.60
CA LEU A 26 -16.70 -6.00 -0.72
C LEU A 26 -16.90 -4.96 -1.84
N LEU A 27 -17.32 -5.39 -3.02
CA LEU A 27 -17.60 -4.50 -4.16
C LEU A 27 -18.66 -3.46 -3.82
N LEU A 28 -19.77 -3.87 -3.20
CA LEU A 28 -20.83 -2.96 -2.78
C LEU A 28 -20.37 -1.98 -1.70
N HIS A 29 -19.42 -2.37 -0.86
CA HIS A 29 -18.82 -1.48 0.14
C HIS A 29 -17.86 -0.46 -0.52
N MET A 30 -17.08 -0.87 -1.53
CA MET A 30 -16.17 0.00 -2.27
C MET A 30 -16.87 0.96 -3.24
N LEU A 31 -17.99 0.52 -3.84
CA LEU A 31 -18.72 1.27 -4.86
C LEU A 31 -19.86 2.13 -4.27
N ARG A 32 -19.79 2.45 -2.97
CA ARG A 32 -20.75 3.37 -2.36
C ARG A 32 -20.64 4.78 -2.96
N VAL A 33 -21.80 5.33 -3.31
CA VAL A 33 -21.94 6.70 -3.84
C VAL A 33 -21.50 7.73 -2.81
N ASP A 34 -21.93 7.55 -1.55
CA ASP A 34 -21.55 8.41 -0.43
C ASP A 34 -20.09 8.14 -0.02
N PRO A 35 -19.17 9.12 -0.14
CA PRO A 35 -17.77 8.94 0.21
C PRO A 35 -17.55 8.68 1.70
N MET A 36 -18.42 9.20 2.58
CA MET A 36 -18.31 8.97 4.03
C MET A 36 -18.69 7.55 4.44
N LYS A 37 -19.42 6.83 3.57
CA LYS A 37 -19.83 5.43 3.77
C LYS A 37 -19.06 4.46 2.87
N ARG A 38 -18.11 4.95 2.07
CA ARG A 38 -17.30 4.13 1.17
C ARG A 38 -16.24 3.38 1.96
N ALA A 39 -16.00 2.13 1.59
CA ALA A 39 -14.94 1.32 2.17
C ALA A 39 -13.60 2.06 2.18
N THR A 40 -12.95 2.10 3.34
CA THR A 40 -11.57 2.56 3.48
C THR A 40 -10.59 1.47 3.07
N ILE A 41 -9.32 1.83 2.86
CA ILE A 41 -8.26 0.83 2.63
C ILE A 41 -8.15 -0.15 3.80
N GLU A 42 -8.37 0.30 5.03
CA GLU A 42 -8.38 -0.59 6.20
C GLU A 42 -9.52 -1.60 6.16
N ASP A 43 -10.72 -1.18 5.74
CA ASP A 43 -11.87 -2.08 5.58
C ASP A 43 -11.59 -3.15 4.51
N ILE A 44 -10.94 -2.76 3.41
CA ILE A 44 -10.55 -3.68 2.34
C ILE A 44 -9.50 -4.68 2.85
N LYS A 45 -8.45 -4.20 3.53
CA LYS A 45 -7.40 -5.05 4.13
C LYS A 45 -7.95 -6.07 5.14
N LYS A 46 -9.02 -5.71 5.86
CA LYS A 46 -9.66 -6.57 6.87
C LYS A 46 -10.67 -7.56 6.27
N HIS A 47 -11.04 -7.40 5.00
CA HIS A 47 -12.08 -8.22 4.38
C HIS A 47 -11.58 -9.64 4.05
N GLU A 48 -12.34 -10.67 4.45
CA GLU A 48 -11.97 -12.09 4.32
C GLU A 48 -11.59 -12.48 2.88
N TRP A 49 -12.39 -12.03 1.89
CA TRP A 49 -12.10 -12.29 0.49
C TRP A 49 -10.76 -11.71 0.04
N PHE A 50 -10.38 -10.54 0.57
CA PHE A 50 -9.13 -9.86 0.21
C PHE A 50 -7.91 -10.47 0.91
N GLN A 51 -8.10 -11.02 2.12
CA GLN A 51 -7.04 -11.70 2.86
C GLN A 51 -6.70 -13.09 2.31
N LYS A 52 -7.62 -13.69 1.54
CA LYS A 52 -7.38 -15.01 0.94
C LYS A 52 -6.23 -14.93 -0.06
N ASP A 53 -5.21 -15.77 0.15
CA ASP A 53 -4.00 -15.85 -0.68
C ASP A 53 -3.26 -14.50 -0.81
N LEU A 54 -3.41 -13.60 0.17
CA LEU A 54 -2.76 -12.29 0.19
C LEU A 54 -1.28 -12.43 0.53
N ALA A 55 -0.41 -11.97 -0.36
CA ALA A 55 1.03 -12.01 -0.12
C ALA A 55 1.45 -11.04 0.99
N GLY A 56 2.24 -11.53 1.95
CA GLY A 56 2.62 -10.76 3.15
C GLY A 56 3.42 -9.49 2.87
N TYR A 57 4.14 -9.43 1.75
CA TYR A 57 4.92 -8.25 1.36
C TYR A 57 4.06 -7.06 0.88
N LEU A 58 2.76 -7.26 0.57
CA LEU A 58 1.89 -6.19 0.08
C LEU A 58 1.50 -5.20 1.18
N PHE A 59 1.40 -5.68 2.42
CA PHE A 59 1.07 -4.87 3.59
C PHE A 59 1.96 -5.29 4.76
N PRO A 60 3.26 -4.94 4.73
CA PRO A 60 4.15 -5.26 5.82
C PRO A 60 3.60 -4.66 7.13
N PRO A 61 3.72 -5.36 8.27
CA PRO A 61 3.39 -4.76 9.55
C PRO A 61 4.21 -3.48 9.72
N ILE A 62 3.57 -2.43 10.23
CA ILE A 62 4.27 -1.21 10.61
C ILE A 62 5.17 -1.64 11.77
N HIS A 63 6.41 -1.98 11.46
CA HIS A 63 7.40 -2.19 12.50
C HIS A 63 7.49 -0.87 13.24
N ASP A 64 7.14 -0.87 14.53
CA ASP A 64 7.52 0.20 15.45
C ASP A 64 9.04 0.36 15.34
N THR A 65 9.46 1.32 14.51
CA THR A 65 10.87 1.67 14.33
C THR A 65 11.31 2.44 15.57
N GLN A 66 11.39 1.76 16.71
CA GLN A 66 11.96 2.33 17.93
C GLN A 66 13.49 2.34 17.93
N ILE A 67 14.15 1.95 16.83
CA ILE A 67 15.59 2.19 16.63
C ILE A 67 15.84 2.55 15.16
N ALA A 68 15.52 3.80 14.79
CA ALA A 68 15.77 4.34 13.45
C ALA A 68 17.26 4.64 13.25
N VAL A 69 18.03 3.63 12.88
CA VAL A 69 19.34 3.88 12.27
C VAL A 69 19.06 4.56 10.93
N ILE A 70 19.50 5.82 10.78
CA ILE A 70 19.34 6.57 9.54
C ILE A 70 20.12 5.84 8.44
N ASP A 71 19.41 5.24 7.49
CA ASP A 71 19.95 4.66 6.26
C ASP A 71 20.73 5.72 5.46
N GLN A 72 22.06 5.63 5.50
CA GLN A 72 22.96 6.58 4.82
C GLN A 72 22.89 6.43 3.30
N ASP A 73 22.59 5.25 2.78
CA ASP A 73 22.46 5.02 1.33
C ASP A 73 21.20 5.70 0.81
N ALA A 74 20.11 5.65 1.58
CA ALA A 74 18.89 6.39 1.25
C ALA A 74 19.12 7.92 1.31
N VAL A 75 19.87 8.43 2.31
CA VAL A 75 20.24 9.86 2.36
C VAL A 75 21.06 10.26 1.13
N LYS A 76 22.06 9.46 0.74
CA LYS A 76 22.87 9.72 -0.46
C LYS A 76 22.00 9.78 -1.72
N GLU A 77 21.05 8.86 -1.85
CA GLU A 77 20.13 8.83 -2.99
C GLU A 77 19.21 10.07 -3.04
N VAL A 78 18.72 10.54 -1.88
CA VAL A 78 17.96 11.80 -1.78
C VAL A 78 18.83 12.98 -2.22
N CYS A 79 20.06 13.07 -1.71
CA CYS A 79 21.01 14.13 -2.06
C CYS A 79 21.30 14.17 -3.56
N GLU A 80 21.53 13.01 -4.19
CA GLU A 80 21.80 12.90 -5.62
C GLU A 80 20.57 13.28 -6.47
N LYS A 81 19.37 12.83 -6.08
CA LYS A 81 18.14 13.08 -6.86
C LYS A 81 17.60 14.50 -6.71
N LEU A 82 17.71 15.08 -5.52
CA LEU A 82 17.19 16.42 -5.21
C LEU A 82 18.26 17.51 -5.23
N GLN A 83 19.54 17.15 -5.40
CA GLN A 83 20.67 18.08 -5.44
C GLN A 83 20.80 18.90 -4.13
N VAL A 84 20.64 18.23 -2.99
CA VAL A 84 20.71 18.81 -1.63
C VAL A 84 21.84 18.20 -0.80
N GLU A 85 22.27 18.88 0.26
CA GLU A 85 23.31 18.37 1.15
C GLU A 85 22.74 17.35 2.16
N ALA A 86 23.57 16.37 2.56
CA ALA A 86 23.20 15.39 3.58
C ALA A 86 22.83 16.04 4.94
N GLY A 87 23.40 17.22 5.24
CA GLY A 87 23.05 17.99 6.43
C GLY A 87 21.58 18.38 6.45
N GLU A 88 21.05 18.87 5.32
CA GLU A 88 19.66 19.32 5.18
C GLU A 88 18.67 18.16 5.34
N VAL A 89 19.00 17.00 4.76
CA VAL A 89 18.17 15.78 4.88
C VAL A 89 18.14 15.32 6.35
N ARG A 90 19.28 15.33 7.05
CA ARG A 90 19.37 14.91 8.45
C ARG A 90 18.63 15.88 9.39
N GLU A 91 18.69 17.17 9.11
CA GLU A 91 17.93 18.19 9.83
C GLU A 91 16.41 18.01 9.63
N ALA A 92 15.99 17.77 8.39
CA ALA A 92 14.59 17.47 8.07
C ALA A 92 14.08 16.23 8.81
N LEU A 93 14.88 15.16 8.86
CA LEU A 93 14.55 13.94 9.61
C LEU A 93 14.55 14.17 11.13
N SER A 94 15.41 15.06 11.64
CA SER A 94 15.45 15.41 13.07
C SER A 94 14.24 16.24 13.50
N THR A 95 13.76 17.10 12.61
CA THR A 95 12.57 17.95 12.83
C THR A 95 11.28 17.12 12.93
N SER A 96 11.29 15.87 12.40
CA SER A 96 10.16 14.94 12.42
C SER A 96 8.86 15.52 11.86
N ASP A 97 8.95 16.48 10.93
CA ASP A 97 7.79 17.05 10.24
C ASP A 97 7.34 16.10 9.12
N PRO A 98 6.13 15.50 9.21
CA PRO A 98 5.61 14.59 8.19
C PRO A 98 5.39 15.24 6.82
N HIS A 99 5.36 16.57 6.75
CA HIS A 99 5.09 17.33 5.52
C HIS A 99 6.38 17.83 4.85
N ASN A 100 7.54 17.61 5.46
CA ASN A 100 8.82 18.02 4.91
C ASN A 100 9.17 17.16 3.67
N GLN A 101 9.40 17.83 2.54
CA GLN A 101 9.68 17.16 1.26
C GLN A 101 10.90 16.23 1.31
N LEU A 102 11.94 16.57 2.07
CA LEU A 102 13.14 15.74 2.21
C LEU A 102 12.87 14.50 3.08
N SER A 103 12.09 14.65 4.15
CA SER A 103 11.65 13.52 4.98
C SER A 103 10.76 12.58 4.16
N ILE A 104 9.81 13.11 3.40
CA ILE A 104 8.96 12.32 2.49
C ILE A 104 9.81 11.57 1.47
N ALA A 105 10.73 12.25 0.78
CA ALA A 105 11.60 11.62 -0.21
C ALA A 105 12.45 10.49 0.40
N TYR A 106 13.00 10.72 1.59
CA TYR A 106 13.75 9.71 2.33
C TYR A 106 12.89 8.48 2.65
N HIS A 107 11.70 8.69 3.24
CA HIS A 107 10.80 7.59 3.59
C HIS A 107 10.34 6.81 2.36
N LEU A 108 10.07 7.48 1.23
CA LEU A 108 9.72 6.83 -0.02
C LEU A 108 10.84 5.90 -0.54
N ILE A 109 12.10 6.31 -0.44
CA ILE A 109 13.25 5.48 -0.86
C ILE A 109 13.41 4.29 0.07
N VAL A 110 13.38 4.51 1.39
CA VAL A 110 13.51 3.44 2.38
C VAL A 110 12.39 2.42 2.22
N ASP A 111 11.15 2.87 2.05
CA ASP A 111 10.01 1.99 1.86
C ASP A 111 10.14 1.19 0.56
N ASN A 112 10.54 1.82 -0.54
CA ASN A 112 10.74 1.11 -1.82
C ASN A 112 11.81 0.01 -1.72
N LYS A 113 12.92 0.26 -1.02
CA LYS A 113 13.95 -0.75 -0.74
C LYS A 113 13.36 -1.92 0.06
N ARG A 114 12.64 -1.62 1.14
CA ARG A 114 11.98 -2.63 1.98
C ARG A 114 10.96 -3.46 1.21
N PHE A 115 10.15 -2.83 0.35
CA PHE A 115 9.20 -3.52 -0.53
C PHE A 115 9.91 -4.45 -1.52
N ALA A 116 11.02 -4.00 -2.12
CA ALA A 116 11.81 -4.82 -3.01
C ALA A 116 12.37 -6.06 -2.29
N ASP A 117 12.96 -5.88 -1.11
CA ASP A 117 13.53 -6.96 -0.30
C ASP A 117 12.47 -7.97 0.14
N ALA A 118 11.34 -7.50 0.68
CA ALA A 118 10.24 -8.36 1.12
C ALA A 118 9.65 -9.17 -0.05
N SER A 119 9.53 -8.56 -1.24
CA SER A 119 9.05 -9.25 -2.43
C SER A 119 10.04 -10.32 -2.93
N ALA A 120 11.34 -10.07 -2.83
CA ALA A 120 12.40 -11.01 -3.20
C ALA A 120 12.45 -12.21 -2.24
N GLN A 121 12.33 -11.97 -0.94
CA GLN A 121 12.26 -13.01 0.08
C GLN A 121 11.07 -13.94 -0.14
N GLN A 122 9.88 -13.39 -0.37
CA GLN A 122 8.68 -14.18 -0.68
C GLN A 122 8.90 -15.07 -1.91
N ARG A 123 9.44 -14.51 -3.02
CA ARG A 123 9.75 -15.30 -4.23
C ARG A 123 10.71 -16.44 -3.93
N SER A 124 11.79 -16.18 -3.20
CA SER A 124 12.77 -17.21 -2.83
C SER A 124 12.18 -18.31 -1.95
N ALA A 125 11.27 -17.96 -1.02
CA ALA A 125 10.59 -18.93 -0.18
C ALA A 125 9.70 -19.86 -1.02
N TYR A 126 8.95 -19.33 -2.00
CA TYR A 126 8.15 -20.16 -2.92
C TYR A 126 9.00 -21.18 -3.67
N TYR A 127 10.13 -20.78 -4.24
CA TYR A 127 11.02 -21.71 -4.97
C TYR A 127 11.74 -22.72 -4.07
N PHE A 128 11.91 -22.42 -2.77
CA PHE A 128 12.53 -23.34 -1.81
C PHE A 128 11.62 -24.50 -1.40
N PHE A 129 10.29 -24.31 -1.41
CA PHE A 129 9.33 -25.36 -1.04
C PHE A 129 8.90 -26.27 -2.20
N ASP A 130 9.35 -25.99 -3.43
CA ASP A 130 9.03 -26.76 -4.64
C ASP A 130 10.11 -27.82 -5.01
N ILE A 131 11.01 -28.19 -4.07
CA ILE A 131 12.02 -29.27 -4.19
C ILE A 131 11.85 -30.25 -3.02
#